data_AF-A0A3P7L4Y5-F1
#
_entry.id   AF-A0A3P7L4Y5-F1
#
_cell.length_a   1.000
_cell.length_b   1.000
_cell.length_c   1.000
_cell.angle_alpha   90.00
_cell.angle_beta   90.00
_cell.angle_gamma   90.00
#
_symmetry.space_group_name_H-M   'P 1'
#
loop_
_entity.id
_entity.type
_entity.pdbx_description
1 polymer ?
#
loop_
_entity_poly.entity_id
_entity_poly.type
_entity_poly.pdbx_seq_one_letter_code
_entity_poly.pdbx_strand_id
1 'polypeptide(L)'
;MVNVPHDFLLGTNLLWICRSTTRVNFSVTPPVQTTASMDWHNGIKSSLPVFLVTLICPLLLAIKPLQSWEEGPMDDKECSIEKANLWEKMKRLYNSARAKHMLEFASPQEHPLVRHASYICAKLKRWEYALANFLILNGGDWVNTRLVYLAFLIMITDVVLTKDTTHLKGVLEIYVMVHYIVFSCMDLCAFFLHWYSSSWMTAYRSAKTTPFTMFNYFTYVVFFVWLILRVADIDDLDVVQEVFVFFLILCYVRILDYLLVFRPFGPHILIMKPMLQEFSIFLVVIIIVLVPQAIALQRLSYPYVREFTAGELLSILEYPYYNLYGEIEPDGLAGLNENCDPTVDNCPVSNPIANVLQVLYLFFALVLLINLLIAVFR
;
A
#
# COMPACT_ATOMS: atom_id res chain seq x y z
N MET A 1 -20.91 -15.40 -26.20
CA MET A 1 -21.85 -15.61 -25.09
C MET A 1 -21.72 -17.06 -24.68
N VAL A 2 -21.15 -17.33 -23.51
CA VAL A 2 -21.12 -18.69 -22.96
C VAL A 2 -22.43 -18.84 -22.19
N ASN A 3 -23.20 -19.89 -22.47
CA ASN A 3 -24.45 -20.20 -21.78
C ASN A 3 -24.19 -20.36 -20.28
N VAL A 4 -24.47 -19.32 -19.51
CA VAL A 4 -24.58 -19.40 -18.06
C VAL A 4 -26.05 -19.71 -17.76
N PRO A 5 -26.38 -20.77 -16.98
CA PRO A 5 -27.76 -21.12 -16.67
C PRO A 5 -28.48 -19.94 -15.99
N HIS A 6 -29.70 -19.66 -16.46
CA HIS A 6 -30.52 -18.50 -16.04
C HIS A 6 -30.78 -18.45 -14.53
N ASP A 7 -30.75 -19.59 -13.83
CA ASP A 7 -30.95 -19.66 -12.37
C ASP A 7 -29.78 -19.07 -11.56
N PHE A 8 -28.59 -18.92 -12.14
CA PHE A 8 -27.44 -18.29 -11.49
C PHE A 8 -27.57 -16.75 -11.43
N LEU A 9 -28.37 -16.16 -12.32
CA LEU A 9 -28.53 -14.71 -12.47
C LEU A 9 -29.57 -14.09 -11.52
N LEU A 10 -30.41 -14.91 -10.88
CA LEU A 10 -31.54 -14.46 -10.06
C LEU A 10 -31.16 -13.82 -8.72
N GLY A 11 -29.88 -13.84 -8.34
CA GLY A 11 -29.37 -13.16 -7.14
C GLY A 11 -27.94 -12.65 -7.25
N THR A 12 -27.31 -12.71 -8.44
CA THR A 12 -25.92 -12.29 -8.62
C THR A 12 -25.85 -10.95 -9.33
N ASN A 13 -25.19 -9.99 -8.67
CA ASN A 13 -24.98 -8.66 -9.21
C ASN A 13 -24.08 -8.74 -10.47
N LEU A 14 -24.38 -8.00 -11.53
CA LEU A 14 -23.66 -8.08 -12.82
C LEU A 14 -22.14 -7.81 -12.63
N LEU A 15 -21.81 -6.91 -11.71
CA LEU A 15 -20.43 -6.61 -11.29
C LEU A 15 -19.70 -7.84 -10.74
N TRP A 16 -20.40 -8.73 -10.03
CA TRP A 16 -19.84 -9.95 -9.46
C TRP A 16 -19.47 -10.97 -10.55
N ILE A 17 -20.30 -11.07 -11.59
CA ILE A 17 -20.04 -11.90 -12.78
C ILE A 17 -18.86 -11.33 -13.59
N CYS A 18 -18.75 -10.01 -13.69
CA CYS A 18 -17.63 -9.38 -14.36
C CYS A 18 -16.30 -9.61 -13.62
N ARG A 19 -16.33 -9.59 -12.28
CA ARG A 19 -15.20 -9.94 -11.43
C ARG A 19 -14.78 -11.40 -11.63
N SER A 20 -15.74 -12.35 -11.60
CA SER A 20 -15.43 -13.78 -11.73
C SER A 20 -14.93 -14.17 -13.13
N THR A 21 -15.37 -13.45 -14.17
CA THR A 21 -14.94 -13.69 -15.57
C THR A 21 -13.72 -12.87 -15.99
N THR A 22 -13.13 -12.06 -15.09
CA THR A 22 -11.95 -11.22 -15.33
C THR A 22 -12.08 -10.31 -16.57
N ARG A 23 -13.30 -9.84 -16.88
CA ARG A 23 -13.58 -9.03 -18.07
C ARG A 23 -13.25 -7.56 -17.81
N VAL A 24 -12.01 -7.17 -18.14
CA VAL A 24 -11.50 -5.79 -17.95
C VAL A 24 -12.29 -4.76 -18.76
N ASN A 25 -12.66 -5.06 -20.02
CA ASN A 25 -13.35 -4.12 -20.90
C ASN A 25 -14.68 -3.61 -20.35
N PHE A 26 -15.43 -4.45 -19.63
CA PHE A 26 -16.67 -4.04 -18.98
C PHE A 26 -16.41 -3.16 -17.76
N SER A 27 -15.39 -3.52 -16.98
CA SER A 27 -15.03 -2.82 -15.74
C SER A 27 -14.52 -1.41 -15.99
N VAL A 28 -13.90 -1.14 -17.15
CA VAL A 28 -13.37 0.18 -17.53
C VAL A 28 -14.46 1.14 -18.03
N THR A 29 -15.69 0.66 -18.27
CA THR A 29 -16.76 1.52 -18.80
C THR A 29 -17.09 2.67 -17.83
N PRO A 30 -17.35 3.89 -18.31
CA PRO A 30 -17.73 5.04 -17.48
C PRO A 30 -18.88 4.78 -16.49
N PRO A 31 -19.99 4.09 -16.83
CA PRO A 31 -21.03 3.77 -15.86
C PRO A 31 -20.53 2.90 -14.71
N VAL A 32 -19.70 1.88 -14.98
CA VAL A 32 -19.16 1.02 -13.92
C VAL A 32 -18.19 1.78 -13.01
N GLN A 33 -17.34 2.63 -13.58
CA GLN A 33 -16.40 3.46 -12.83
C GLN A 33 -17.11 4.54 -11.99
N THR A 34 -18.21 5.10 -12.48
CA THR A 34 -19.02 6.07 -11.72
C THR A 34 -19.77 5.40 -10.58
N THR A 35 -20.37 4.22 -10.80
CA THR A 35 -20.96 3.42 -9.73
C THR A 35 -19.93 3.03 -8.66
N ALA A 36 -18.76 2.53 -9.07
CA ALA A 36 -17.68 2.23 -8.12
C ALA A 36 -17.20 3.46 -7.35
N SER A 37 -17.16 4.63 -7.99
CA SER A 37 -16.83 5.90 -7.33
C SER A 37 -17.93 6.35 -6.36
N MET A 38 -19.20 6.11 -6.68
CA MET A 38 -20.34 6.41 -5.79
C MET A 38 -20.33 5.50 -4.56
N ASP A 39 -20.09 4.19 -4.75
CA ASP A 39 -19.93 3.20 -3.68
C ASP A 39 -18.69 3.49 -2.82
N TRP A 40 -17.62 4.03 -3.42
CA TRP A 40 -16.42 4.44 -2.68
C TRP A 40 -16.70 5.59 -1.70
N HIS A 41 -17.53 6.54 -2.13
CA HIS A 41 -17.87 7.73 -1.36
C HIS A 41 -19.16 7.57 -0.54
N ASN A 42 -19.90 6.46 -0.65
CA ASN A 42 -21.26 6.26 -0.11
C ASN A 42 -22.15 7.52 -0.27
N GLY A 43 -22.07 8.19 -1.42
CA GLY A 43 -22.82 9.42 -1.70
C GLY A 43 -22.33 10.69 -0.99
N ILE A 44 -21.19 10.69 -0.31
CA ILE A 44 -20.63 11.91 0.32
C ILE A 44 -19.84 12.72 -0.70
N LYS A 45 -20.31 13.93 -1.02
CA LYS A 45 -19.54 14.92 -1.76
C LYS A 45 -18.87 15.87 -0.78
N SER A 46 -17.56 15.75 -0.65
CA SER A 46 -16.73 16.66 0.13
C SER A 46 -15.40 16.93 -0.58
N SER A 47 -14.81 18.09 -0.33
CA SER A 47 -13.44 18.34 -0.75
C SER A 47 -12.48 17.50 0.11
N LEU A 48 -11.38 17.03 -0.48
CA LEU A 48 -10.37 16.21 0.19
C LEU A 48 -9.90 16.77 1.55
N PRO A 49 -9.61 18.09 1.71
CA PRO A 49 -9.22 18.63 3.03
C PRO A 49 -10.35 18.58 4.06
N VAL A 50 -11.59 18.84 3.65
CA VAL A 50 -12.75 18.73 4.55
C VAL A 50 -12.96 17.29 4.98
N PHE A 51 -12.80 16.32 4.07
CA PHE A 51 -12.87 14.90 4.37
C PHE A 51 -11.83 14.47 5.41
N LEU A 52 -10.56 14.88 5.24
CA LEU A 52 -9.48 14.58 6.19
C LEU A 52 -9.75 15.18 7.58
N VAL A 53 -10.22 16.43 7.64
CA VAL A 53 -10.52 17.11 8.90
C VAL A 53 -11.72 16.44 9.60
N THR A 54 -12.74 16.02 8.86
CA THR A 54 -13.90 15.30 9.42
C THR A 54 -13.56 13.89 9.92
N LEU A 55 -12.49 13.30 9.39
CA LEU A 55 -12.00 11.98 9.79
C LEU A 55 -11.17 12.05 11.09
N ILE A 56 -10.44 13.15 11.31
CA ILE A 56 -9.76 13.43 12.59
C ILE A 56 -10.77 13.86 13.66
N CYS A 57 -11.78 14.64 13.28
CA CYS A 57 -12.79 15.15 14.20
C CYS A 57 -14.21 14.83 13.69
N PRO A 58 -14.81 13.70 14.12
CA PRO A 58 -16.12 13.27 13.65
C PRO A 58 -17.26 14.24 14.01
N LEU A 59 -17.04 15.18 14.93
CA LEU A 59 -18.01 16.21 15.28
C LEU A 59 -18.27 17.22 14.13
N LEU A 60 -17.41 17.27 13.10
CA LEU A 60 -17.64 18.14 11.94
C LEU A 60 -18.73 17.61 10.97
N LEU A 61 -19.14 16.34 11.09
CA LEU A 61 -20.29 15.79 10.36
C LEU A 61 -21.61 16.54 10.65
N ALA A 62 -21.65 17.35 11.72
CA ALA A 62 -22.79 18.20 12.09
C ALA A 62 -23.15 19.24 11.06
N ILE A 63 -22.11 19.73 10.41
CA ILE A 63 -22.11 21.06 9.86
C ILE A 63 -22.50 20.91 8.40
N LYS A 64 -23.82 20.99 8.16
CA LYS A 64 -24.44 20.86 6.83
C LYS A 64 -23.73 21.62 5.67
N PRO A 65 -23.16 22.82 5.83
CA PRO A 65 -22.48 23.48 4.72
C PRO A 65 -21.12 22.87 4.34
N LEU A 66 -20.53 22.01 5.17
CA LEU A 66 -19.22 21.40 4.90
C LEU A 66 -19.31 20.13 4.05
N GLN A 67 -20.41 19.38 4.12
CA GLN A 67 -20.59 18.11 3.42
C GLN A 67 -22.02 17.97 2.90
N SER A 68 -22.15 17.70 1.60
CA SER A 68 -23.43 17.36 0.99
C SER A 68 -23.53 15.86 0.75
N TRP A 69 -24.67 15.28 1.11
CA TRP A 69 -25.00 13.89 0.83
C TRP A 69 -25.79 13.85 -0.48
N GLU A 70 -25.38 13.01 -1.43
CA GLU A 70 -26.20 12.66 -2.58
C GLU A 70 -27.45 11.94 -2.09
N GLU A 71 -28.62 12.42 -2.52
CA GLU A 71 -29.90 11.76 -2.25
C GLU A 71 -29.83 10.36 -2.86
N GLY A 72 -29.78 9.33 -2.00
CA GLY A 72 -29.81 7.95 -2.45
C GLY A 72 -31.12 7.64 -3.19
N PRO A 73 -31.15 6.62 -4.06
CA PRO A 73 -32.36 6.26 -4.81
C PRO A 73 -33.58 5.91 -3.94
N MET A 74 -33.37 5.63 -2.65
CA MET A 74 -34.42 5.26 -1.68
C MET A 74 -34.82 6.36 -0.69
N ASP A 75 -34.08 7.47 -0.55
CA ASP A 75 -34.15 8.24 0.71
C ASP A 75 -35.09 9.46 0.74
N ASP A 76 -35.93 9.67 -0.29
CA ASP A 76 -37.00 10.67 -0.20
C ASP A 76 -38.23 10.35 -1.06
N LYS A 77 -38.06 9.63 -2.17
CA LYS A 77 -39.18 9.27 -3.06
C LYS A 77 -40.02 8.12 -2.51
N GLU A 78 -39.42 7.08 -1.95
CA GLU A 78 -40.18 5.91 -1.48
C GLU A 78 -40.91 6.22 -0.16
N CYS A 79 -40.29 6.92 0.79
CA CYS A 79 -40.94 7.40 2.01
C CYS A 79 -42.02 8.47 1.73
N SER A 80 -41.84 9.34 0.72
CA SER A 80 -42.88 10.29 0.32
C SER A 80 -44.05 9.61 -0.40
N ILE A 81 -43.80 8.59 -1.23
CA ILE A 81 -44.85 7.78 -1.88
C ILE A 81 -45.60 6.95 -0.84
N GLU A 82 -44.91 6.35 0.14
CA GLU A 82 -45.53 5.59 1.21
C GLU A 82 -46.30 6.49 2.18
N LYS A 83 -45.77 7.67 2.55
CA LYS A 83 -46.52 8.70 3.30
C LYS A 83 -47.71 9.26 2.52
N ALA A 84 -47.57 9.49 1.21
CA ALA A 84 -48.67 9.94 0.37
C ALA A 84 -49.78 8.88 0.26
N ASN A 85 -49.40 7.61 0.13
CA ASN A 85 -50.32 6.47 0.14
C ASN A 85 -50.96 6.25 1.52
N LEU A 86 -50.22 6.44 2.61
CA LEU A 86 -50.73 6.38 3.98
C LEU A 86 -51.69 7.54 4.26
N TRP A 87 -51.37 8.74 3.77
CA TRP A 87 -52.21 9.93 3.89
C TRP A 87 -53.49 9.81 3.06
N GLU A 88 -53.42 9.26 1.85
CA GLU A 88 -54.60 8.90 1.07
C GLU A 88 -55.46 7.83 1.77
N LYS A 89 -54.83 6.78 2.34
CA LYS A 89 -55.55 5.75 3.11
C LYS A 89 -56.19 6.35 4.37
N MET A 90 -55.49 7.24 5.07
CA MET A 90 -56.03 8.00 6.21
C MET A 90 -57.17 8.93 5.78
N LYS A 91 -57.09 9.61 4.64
CA LYS A 91 -58.19 10.43 4.08
C LYS A 91 -59.43 9.60 3.78
N ARG A 92 -59.26 8.38 3.26
CA ARG A 92 -60.36 7.44 3.02
C ARG A 92 -61.01 6.96 4.33
N LEU A 93 -60.22 6.76 5.39
CA LEU A 93 -60.70 6.45 6.75
C LEU A 93 -61.36 7.67 7.44
N TYR A 94 -60.86 8.88 7.18
CA TYR A 94 -61.31 10.17 7.72
C TYR A 94 -62.73 10.55 7.28
N ASN A 95 -63.18 10.04 6.13
CA ASN A 95 -64.54 10.25 5.64
C ASN A 95 -65.60 9.41 6.38
N SER A 96 -65.21 8.55 7.33
CA SER A 96 -66.16 7.87 8.21
C SER A 96 -66.49 8.73 9.44
N ALA A 97 -67.77 9.00 9.69
CA ALA A 97 -68.22 9.83 10.81
C ALA A 97 -67.73 9.33 12.18
N ARG A 98 -67.42 8.04 12.30
CA ARG A 98 -66.94 7.37 13.52
C ARG A 98 -65.45 7.66 13.82
N ALA A 99 -64.64 7.94 12.80
CA ALA A 99 -63.21 8.26 12.98
C ALA A 99 -63.00 9.71 13.46
N LYS A 100 -63.88 10.63 13.07
CA LYS A 100 -63.81 12.05 13.46
C LYS A 100 -63.97 12.26 14.97
N HIS A 101 -64.88 11.50 15.59
CA HIS A 101 -65.17 11.56 17.02
C HIS A 101 -64.08 10.92 17.90
N MET A 102 -63.36 9.89 17.40
CA MET A 102 -62.25 9.26 18.12
C MET A 102 -60.99 10.16 18.16
N LEU A 103 -60.81 11.02 17.15
CA LEU A 103 -59.65 11.92 17.04
C LEU A 103 -59.82 13.23 17.81
N GLU A 104 -61.04 13.73 17.98
CA GLU A 104 -61.31 14.88 18.88
C GLU A 104 -60.95 14.55 20.33
N PHE A 105 -61.18 13.30 20.77
CA PHE A 105 -60.74 12.81 22.10
C PHE A 105 -59.24 12.49 22.19
N ALA A 106 -58.57 12.28 21.05
CA ALA A 106 -57.15 11.91 20.99
C ALA A 106 -56.23 13.07 20.61
N SER A 107 -56.69 14.33 20.67
CA SER A 107 -55.82 15.50 20.50
C SER A 107 -55.31 16.01 21.86
N PRO A 108 -54.17 15.53 22.37
CA PRO A 108 -53.45 16.30 23.35
C PRO A 108 -52.87 17.52 22.63
N GLN A 109 -53.10 18.72 23.17
CA GLN A 109 -52.30 19.89 22.81
C GLN A 109 -50.83 19.56 23.10
N GLU A 110 -50.06 19.17 22.07
CA GLU A 110 -48.65 18.86 22.21
C GLU A 110 -47.86 20.14 22.56
N HIS A 111 -47.33 20.21 23.78
CA HIS A 111 -46.49 21.31 24.24
C HIS A 111 -45.22 21.48 23.38
N PRO A 112 -44.76 22.72 23.11
CA PRO A 112 -43.64 23.02 22.20
C PRO A 112 -42.28 22.40 22.61
N LEU A 113 -42.12 22.07 23.90
CA LEU A 113 -40.93 21.40 24.46
C LEU A 113 -40.81 19.94 23.99
N VAL A 114 -41.92 19.21 23.86
CA VAL A 114 -41.91 17.81 23.41
C VAL A 114 -41.56 17.72 21.92
N ARG A 115 -42.00 18.71 21.13
CA ARG A 115 -41.65 18.86 19.71
C ARG A 115 -40.17 19.21 19.51
N HIS A 116 -39.58 20.02 20.40
CA HIS A 116 -38.14 20.30 20.38
C HIS A 116 -37.31 19.08 20.80
N ALA A 117 -37.73 18.35 21.83
CA ALA A 117 -37.04 17.13 22.27
C ALA A 117 -37.08 16.02 21.20
N SER A 118 -38.22 15.82 20.53
CA SER A 118 -38.31 14.85 19.43
C SER A 118 -37.50 15.27 18.20
N TYR A 119 -37.44 16.57 17.89
CA TYR A 119 -36.60 17.11 16.83
C TYR A 119 -35.11 16.93 17.12
N ILE A 120 -34.66 17.19 18.35
CA ILE A 120 -33.26 16.99 18.76
C ILE A 120 -32.90 15.49 18.75
N CYS A 121 -33.79 14.63 19.25
CA CYS A 121 -33.59 13.18 19.25
C CYS A 121 -33.53 12.59 17.81
N ALA A 122 -34.39 13.08 16.91
CA ALA A 122 -34.35 12.69 15.49
C ALA A 122 -33.05 13.17 14.82
N LYS A 123 -32.56 14.36 15.16
CA LYS A 123 -31.29 14.90 14.66
C LYS A 123 -30.12 14.08 15.19
N LEU A 124 -30.13 13.68 16.47
CA LEU A 124 -29.11 12.85 17.10
C LEU A 124 -29.04 11.46 16.47
N LYS A 125 -30.19 10.79 16.26
CA LYS A 125 -30.23 9.50 15.56
C LYS A 125 -29.70 9.62 14.13
N ARG A 126 -30.13 10.64 13.37
CA ARG A 126 -29.62 10.87 12.01
C ARG A 126 -28.11 11.06 11.99
N TRP A 127 -27.58 11.69 13.03
CA TRP A 127 -26.15 11.86 13.23
C TRP A 127 -25.41 10.58 13.59
N GLU A 128 -25.97 9.73 14.46
CA GLU A 128 -25.42 8.40 14.74
C GLU A 128 -25.38 7.54 13.47
N TYR A 129 -26.45 7.56 12.66
CA TYR A 129 -26.48 6.88 11.37
C TYR A 129 -25.49 7.46 10.37
N ALA A 130 -25.35 8.80 10.31
CA ALA A 130 -24.37 9.45 9.45
C ALA A 130 -22.93 9.16 9.88
N LEU A 131 -22.65 9.13 11.18
CA LEU A 131 -21.36 8.76 11.76
C LEU A 131 -21.03 7.30 11.48
N ALA A 132 -21.98 6.39 11.69
CA ALA A 132 -21.81 4.97 11.37
C ALA A 132 -21.56 4.78 9.87
N ASN A 133 -22.32 5.44 9.00
CA ASN A 133 -22.11 5.36 7.55
C ASN A 133 -20.79 6.02 7.10
N PHE A 134 -20.29 7.03 7.82
CA PHE A 134 -19.02 7.70 7.54
C PHE A 134 -17.82 6.88 8.01
N LEU A 135 -17.93 6.20 9.16
CA LEU A 135 -16.91 5.29 9.66
C LEU A 135 -16.87 4.00 8.85
N ILE A 136 -18.03 3.42 8.52
CA ILE A 136 -18.18 2.23 7.65
C ILE A 136 -17.97 2.57 6.15
N LEU A 137 -17.64 3.83 5.84
CA LEU A 137 -17.41 4.27 4.47
C LEU A 137 -16.14 3.63 3.96
N ASN A 138 -16.23 2.90 2.85
CA ASN A 138 -15.07 2.24 2.23
C ASN A 138 -13.90 3.22 2.03
N GLY A 139 -14.17 4.46 1.60
CA GLY A 139 -13.17 5.51 1.50
C GLY A 139 -12.68 6.09 2.84
N GLY A 140 -13.53 6.15 3.87
CA GLY A 140 -13.19 6.65 5.20
C GLY A 140 -12.29 5.68 5.97
N ASP A 141 -12.70 4.41 6.03
CA ASP A 141 -11.86 3.30 6.51
C ASP A 141 -10.57 3.20 5.72
N TRP A 142 -10.64 3.47 4.40
CA TRP A 142 -9.46 3.45 3.58
C TRP A 142 -8.46 4.53 4.04
N VAL A 143 -8.88 5.78 4.19
CA VAL A 143 -7.98 6.86 4.63
C VAL A 143 -7.50 6.66 6.07
N ASN A 144 -8.38 6.25 6.99
CA ASN A 144 -8.04 5.96 8.39
C ASN A 144 -6.90 4.94 8.50
N THR A 145 -7.05 3.80 7.82
CA THR A 145 -6.04 2.73 7.83
C THR A 145 -4.67 3.22 7.34
N ARG A 146 -4.63 4.18 6.42
CA ARG A 146 -3.40 4.71 5.80
C ARG A 146 -2.72 5.71 6.72
N LEU A 147 -3.49 6.56 7.40
CA LEU A 147 -2.96 7.47 8.42
C LEU A 147 -2.39 6.69 9.61
N VAL A 148 -3.08 5.64 10.06
CA VAL A 148 -2.59 4.75 11.12
C VAL A 148 -1.28 4.07 10.68
N TYR A 149 -1.20 3.60 9.43
CA TYR A 149 0.03 3.00 8.91
C TYR A 149 1.19 4.00 8.80
N LEU A 150 0.93 5.25 8.38
CA LEU A 150 1.95 6.30 8.35
C LEU A 150 2.44 6.65 9.76
N ALA A 151 1.54 6.73 10.74
CA ALA A 151 1.92 6.90 12.14
C ALA A 151 2.77 5.72 12.64
N PHE A 152 2.39 4.49 12.29
CA PHE A 152 3.19 3.29 12.56
C PHE A 152 4.60 3.39 11.98
N LEU A 153 4.75 3.83 10.73
CA LEU A 153 6.05 4.02 10.08
C LEU A 153 6.94 5.05 10.80
N ILE A 154 6.35 6.13 11.30
CA ILE A 154 7.09 7.13 12.08
C ILE A 154 7.54 6.50 13.41
N MET A 155 6.66 5.78 14.11
CA MET A 155 6.99 5.13 15.38
C MET A 155 8.07 4.06 15.22
N ILE A 156 7.99 3.19 14.21
CA ILE A 156 9.03 2.18 13.98
C ILE A 156 10.36 2.81 13.58
N THR A 157 10.34 3.92 12.81
CA THR A 157 11.58 4.65 12.47
C THR A 157 12.24 5.24 13.72
N ASP A 158 11.44 5.81 14.63
CA ASP A 158 11.94 6.28 15.93
C ASP A 158 12.58 5.14 16.72
N VAL A 159 11.90 3.99 16.84
CA VAL A 159 12.43 2.80 17.53
C VAL A 159 13.72 2.29 16.89
N VAL A 160 13.83 2.25 15.56
CA VAL A 160 15.05 1.82 14.84
C VAL A 160 16.21 2.80 15.07
N LEU A 161 15.95 4.11 15.11
CA LEU A 161 16.97 5.14 15.27
C LEU A 161 17.42 5.30 16.73
N THR A 162 16.54 5.06 17.70
CA THR A 162 16.91 5.08 19.10
C THR A 162 17.76 3.87 19.44
N LYS A 163 19.04 4.11 19.78
CA LYS A 163 19.97 3.05 20.17
C LYS A 163 19.50 2.40 21.48
N ASP A 164 19.20 1.10 21.43
CA ASP A 164 18.98 0.27 22.62
C ASP A 164 20.29 0.14 23.40
N THR A 165 20.54 1.06 24.33
CA THR A 165 21.69 0.98 25.25
C THR A 165 21.41 0.09 26.47
N THR A 166 20.16 -0.36 26.64
CA THR A 166 19.74 -1.22 27.75
C THR A 166 18.82 -2.31 27.20
N HIS A 167 19.05 -3.58 27.57
CA HIS A 167 18.22 -4.75 27.22
C HIS A 167 16.74 -4.66 27.67
N LEU A 168 16.30 -3.51 28.18
CA LEU A 168 14.91 -3.24 28.56
C LEU A 168 14.13 -2.83 27.31
N LYS A 169 13.12 -3.64 26.96
CA LYS A 169 12.19 -3.35 25.88
C LYS A 169 11.51 -2.00 26.12
N GLY A 170 11.75 -1.05 25.22
CA GLY A 170 11.09 0.26 25.26
C GLY A 170 9.57 0.09 25.15
N VAL A 171 8.80 0.95 25.84
CA VAL A 171 7.32 0.95 25.74
C VAL A 171 6.87 1.11 24.29
N LEU A 172 7.58 1.93 23.51
CA LEU A 172 7.32 2.16 22.10
C LEU A 172 7.62 0.92 21.23
N GLU A 173 8.70 0.21 21.51
CA GLU A 173 9.06 -1.03 20.82
C GLU A 173 7.97 -2.09 20.99
N ILE A 174 7.50 -2.29 22.23
CA ILE A 174 6.40 -3.23 22.53
C ILE A 174 5.12 -2.82 21.79
N TYR A 175 4.81 -1.52 21.75
CA TYR A 175 3.66 -1.03 21.00
C TYR A 175 3.77 -1.36 19.50
N VAL A 176 4.92 -1.09 18.87
CA VAL A 176 5.17 -1.39 17.44
C VAL A 176 5.05 -2.89 17.18
N MET A 177 5.62 -3.74 18.05
CA MET A 177 5.49 -5.20 17.96
C MET A 177 4.02 -5.64 18.00
N VAL A 178 3.28 -5.21 19.01
CA VAL A 178 1.86 -5.59 19.18
C VAL A 178 1.02 -5.08 18.01
N HIS A 179 1.24 -3.83 17.58
CA HIS A 179 0.54 -3.24 16.45
C HIS A 179 0.72 -4.07 15.18
N TYR A 180 1.95 -4.43 14.84
CA TYR A 180 2.24 -5.19 13.64
C TYR A 180 1.80 -6.65 13.73
N ILE A 181 1.83 -7.26 14.92
CA ILE A 181 1.22 -8.59 15.16
C ILE A 181 -0.28 -8.54 14.85
N VAL A 182 -1.03 -7.59 15.40
CA VAL A 182 -2.47 -7.45 15.15
C VAL A 182 -2.74 -7.25 13.66
N PHE A 183 -1.96 -6.40 13.01
CA PHE A 183 -2.08 -6.12 11.58
C PHE A 183 -1.85 -7.38 10.72
N SER A 184 -0.77 -8.13 10.99
CA SER A 184 -0.48 -9.38 10.29
C SER A 184 -1.54 -10.46 10.54
N CYS A 185 -2.04 -10.58 11.77
CA CYS A 185 -3.11 -11.51 12.12
C CYS A 185 -4.41 -11.18 11.36
N MET A 186 -4.80 -9.91 11.25
CA MET A 186 -5.99 -9.49 10.50
C MET A 186 -5.93 -9.91 9.03
N ASP A 187 -4.79 -9.66 8.37
CA ASP A 187 -4.60 -10.02 6.96
C ASP A 187 -4.52 -11.54 6.75
N LEU A 188 -3.89 -12.27 7.69
CA LEU A 188 -3.85 -13.72 7.67
C LEU A 188 -5.25 -14.31 7.88
N CYS A 189 -6.04 -13.79 8.82
CA CYS A 189 -7.43 -14.20 9.02
C CYS A 189 -8.26 -14.00 7.75
N ALA A 190 -8.11 -12.86 7.06
CA ALA A 190 -8.78 -12.62 5.78
C ALA A 190 -8.39 -13.66 4.71
N PHE A 191 -7.12 -14.02 4.64
CA PHE A 191 -6.64 -15.08 3.74
C PHE A 191 -7.20 -16.46 4.12
N PHE A 192 -7.20 -16.81 5.41
CA PHE A 192 -7.75 -18.09 5.89
C PHE A 192 -9.25 -18.21 5.62
N LEU A 193 -10.02 -17.14 5.80
CA LEU A 193 -11.44 -17.11 5.45
C LEU A 193 -11.66 -17.31 3.94
N HIS A 194 -10.84 -16.68 3.11
CA HIS A 194 -10.90 -16.86 1.66
C HIS A 194 -10.52 -18.29 1.23
N TRP A 195 -9.49 -18.87 1.86
CA TRP A 195 -9.11 -20.26 1.65
C TRP A 195 -10.25 -21.21 2.06
N TYR A 196 -10.83 -21.02 3.25
CA TYR A 196 -11.93 -21.83 3.74
C TYR A 196 -13.15 -21.79 2.83
N SER A 197 -13.50 -20.60 2.33
CA SER A 197 -14.65 -20.42 1.42
C SER A 197 -14.45 -21.02 0.03
N SER A 198 -13.21 -21.25 -0.39
CA SER A 198 -12.91 -21.65 -1.77
C SER A 198 -12.13 -22.97 -1.77
N SER A 199 -10.83 -22.89 -2.05
CA SER A 199 -9.89 -24.00 -2.04
C SER A 199 -8.48 -23.41 -2.01
N TRP A 200 -7.51 -24.16 -1.49
CA TRP A 200 -6.12 -23.71 -1.37
C TRP A 200 -5.57 -23.17 -2.69
N MET A 201 -5.79 -23.90 -3.78
CA MET A 201 -5.25 -23.52 -5.09
C MET A 201 -5.86 -22.22 -5.61
N THR A 202 -7.15 -21.99 -5.34
CA THR A 202 -7.85 -20.76 -5.74
C THR A 202 -7.36 -19.58 -4.92
N ALA A 203 -7.24 -19.74 -3.60
CA ALA A 203 -6.74 -18.70 -2.70
C ALA A 203 -5.28 -18.32 -3.03
N TYR A 204 -4.41 -19.31 -3.26
CA TYR A 204 -3.03 -19.06 -3.65
C TYR A 204 -2.91 -18.37 -5.02
N ARG A 205 -3.70 -18.81 -6.02
CA ARG A 205 -3.75 -18.12 -7.31
C ARG A 205 -4.21 -16.67 -7.14
N SER A 206 -5.23 -16.44 -6.33
CA SER A 206 -5.74 -15.10 -6.04
C SER A 206 -4.68 -14.21 -5.38
N ALA A 207 -3.94 -14.74 -4.39
CA ALA A 207 -2.83 -14.04 -3.76
C ALA A 207 -1.71 -13.70 -4.75
N LYS A 208 -1.37 -14.61 -5.67
CA LYS A 208 -0.35 -14.38 -6.70
C LYS A 208 -0.78 -13.33 -7.74
N THR A 209 -2.07 -13.29 -8.09
CA THR A 209 -2.59 -12.34 -9.08
C THR A 209 -2.78 -10.93 -8.53
N THR A 210 -3.01 -10.81 -7.23
CA THR A 210 -3.24 -9.50 -6.59
C THR A 210 -1.89 -8.78 -6.41
N PRO A 211 -1.80 -7.48 -6.76
CA PRO A 211 -0.56 -6.73 -6.60
C PRO A 211 -0.15 -6.68 -5.12
N PHE A 212 1.17 -6.70 -4.86
CA PHE A 212 1.79 -6.61 -3.52
C PHE A 212 1.42 -7.67 -2.47
N THR A 213 0.41 -8.53 -2.67
CA THR A 213 0.00 -9.53 -1.68
C THR A 213 1.12 -10.51 -1.32
N MET A 214 1.85 -11.04 -2.31
CA MET A 214 3.01 -11.91 -2.04
C MET A 214 4.14 -11.18 -1.30
N PHE A 215 4.35 -9.90 -1.61
CA PHE A 215 5.33 -9.05 -0.92
C PHE A 215 4.93 -8.78 0.54
N ASN A 216 3.64 -8.59 0.80
CA ASN A 216 3.10 -8.43 2.15
C ASN A 216 3.33 -9.69 3.00
N TYR A 217 3.11 -10.89 2.43
CA TYR A 217 3.43 -12.14 3.14
C TYR A 217 4.91 -12.31 3.41
N PHE A 218 5.78 -11.98 2.44
CA PHE A 218 7.23 -11.99 2.67
C PHE A 218 7.62 -11.05 3.82
N THR A 219 7.04 -9.86 3.87
CA THR A 219 7.28 -8.89 4.95
C THR A 219 6.82 -9.42 6.32
N TYR A 220 5.73 -10.19 6.38
CA TYR A 220 5.30 -10.86 7.62
C TYR A 220 6.27 -11.92 8.08
N VAL A 221 6.81 -12.73 7.17
CA VAL A 221 7.81 -13.75 7.51
C VAL A 221 9.05 -13.09 8.12
N VAL A 222 9.57 -12.02 7.50
CA VAL A 222 10.73 -11.28 8.02
C VAL A 222 10.43 -10.72 9.42
N PHE A 223 9.24 -10.15 9.62
CA PHE A 223 8.82 -9.66 10.94
C PHE A 223 8.80 -10.75 12.01
N PHE A 224 8.21 -11.92 11.70
CA PHE A 224 8.15 -13.01 12.67
C PHE A 224 9.53 -13.60 12.96
N VAL A 225 10.42 -13.66 11.97
CA VAL A 225 11.83 -14.03 12.19
C VAL A 225 12.48 -13.05 13.15
N TRP A 226 12.36 -11.75 12.91
CA TRP A 226 12.88 -10.72 13.83
C TRP A 226 12.27 -10.82 15.24
N LEU A 227 10.96 -11.01 15.34
CA LEU A 227 10.25 -11.15 16.62
C LEU A 227 10.78 -12.36 17.42
N ILE A 228 11.01 -13.49 16.76
CA ILE A 228 11.58 -14.70 17.39
C ILE A 228 13.00 -14.42 17.86
N LEU A 229 13.85 -13.83 17.02
CA LEU A 229 15.23 -13.48 17.39
C LEU A 229 15.27 -12.53 18.60
N ARG A 230 14.37 -11.55 18.63
CA ARG A 230 14.25 -10.56 19.71
C ARG A 230 13.66 -11.13 21.00
N VAL A 231 12.79 -12.15 20.92
CA VAL A 231 12.23 -12.84 22.11
C VAL A 231 13.21 -13.88 22.64
N ALA A 232 14.00 -14.51 21.77
CA ALA A 232 15.02 -15.49 22.13
C ALA A 232 16.25 -14.89 22.81
N ASP A 233 16.36 -13.55 22.88
CA ASP A 233 17.46 -12.80 23.50
C ASP A 233 18.84 -13.33 23.09
N ILE A 234 19.02 -13.54 21.77
CA ILE A 234 20.29 -14.00 21.21
C ILE A 234 21.33 -12.88 21.42
N ASP A 235 22.47 -13.23 22.00
CA ASP A 235 23.55 -12.30 22.40
C ASP A 235 24.12 -11.47 21.23
N ASP A 236 23.92 -11.89 19.97
CA ASP A 236 24.26 -11.14 18.76
C ASP A 236 23.23 -10.04 18.47
N LEU A 237 23.27 -8.97 19.26
CA LEU A 237 22.42 -7.78 19.10
C LEU A 237 22.50 -7.17 17.68
N ASP A 238 23.68 -7.27 17.04
CA ASP A 238 23.93 -6.70 15.71
C ASP A 238 23.05 -7.36 14.64
N VAL A 239 22.92 -8.69 14.64
CA VAL A 239 22.09 -9.42 13.67
C VAL A 239 20.60 -9.08 13.84
N VAL A 240 20.15 -8.93 15.09
CA VAL A 240 18.76 -8.54 15.38
C VAL A 240 18.45 -7.14 14.83
N GLN A 241 19.40 -6.21 14.94
CA GLN A 241 19.27 -4.86 14.41
C GLN A 241 19.29 -4.84 12.88
N GLU A 242 20.18 -5.60 12.23
CA GLU A 242 20.22 -5.71 10.77
C GLU A 242 18.89 -6.20 10.18
N VAL A 243 18.31 -7.26 10.77
CA VAL A 243 17.01 -7.77 10.34
C VAL A 243 15.90 -6.74 10.60
N PHE A 244 16.00 -5.94 11.68
CA PHE A 244 15.03 -4.89 11.96
C PHE A 244 15.08 -3.74 10.94
N VAL A 245 16.29 -3.31 10.57
CA VAL A 245 16.50 -2.30 9.52
C VAL A 245 15.99 -2.81 8.18
N PHE A 246 16.25 -4.08 7.86
CA PHE A 246 15.71 -4.70 6.65
C PHE A 246 14.17 -4.73 6.66
N PHE A 247 13.57 -5.07 7.79
CA PHE A 247 12.12 -5.02 7.97
C PHE A 247 11.54 -3.60 7.80
N LEU A 248 12.23 -2.56 8.29
CA LEU A 248 11.84 -1.16 8.11
C LEU A 248 11.76 -0.81 6.60
N ILE A 249 12.78 -1.19 5.83
CA ILE A 249 12.81 -0.94 4.38
C ILE A 249 11.62 -1.59 3.68
N LEU A 250 11.30 -2.85 4.03
CA LEU A 250 10.13 -3.54 3.46
C LEU A 250 8.81 -2.84 3.82
N CYS A 251 8.68 -2.31 5.04
CA CYS A 251 7.53 -1.51 5.43
C CYS A 251 7.40 -0.22 4.61
N TYR A 252 8.51 0.46 4.29
CA TYR A 252 8.45 1.62 3.40
C TYR A 252 8.03 1.26 1.98
N VAL A 253 8.54 0.16 1.42
CA VAL A 253 8.13 -0.32 0.09
C VAL A 253 6.64 -0.66 0.06
N ARG A 254 6.06 -1.15 1.17
CA ARG A 254 4.63 -1.43 1.30
C ARG A 254 3.75 -0.19 1.10
N ILE A 255 4.27 1.03 1.28
CA ILE A 255 3.51 2.26 0.98
C ILE A 255 3.01 2.28 -0.48
N LEU A 256 3.75 1.65 -1.40
CA LEU A 256 3.35 1.56 -2.81
C LEU A 256 2.01 0.83 -3.00
N ASP A 257 1.68 -0.15 -2.16
CA ASP A 257 0.39 -0.85 -2.17
C ASP A 257 -0.77 0.13 -1.85
N TYR A 258 -0.54 1.02 -0.90
CA TYR A 258 -1.51 2.07 -0.58
C TYR A 258 -1.62 3.13 -1.68
N LEU A 259 -0.50 3.51 -2.31
CA LEU A 259 -0.52 4.47 -3.41
C LEU A 259 -1.22 3.94 -4.67
N LEU A 260 -1.40 2.62 -4.80
CA LEU A 260 -2.07 1.99 -5.94
C LEU A 260 -3.54 2.41 -6.12
N VAL A 261 -4.23 2.71 -5.02
CA VAL A 261 -5.65 3.13 -5.06
C VAL A 261 -5.79 4.63 -5.39
N PHE A 262 -4.71 5.40 -5.25
CA PHE A 262 -4.74 6.83 -5.52
C PHE A 262 -4.71 7.10 -7.04
N ARG A 263 -5.72 7.81 -7.56
CA ARG A 263 -5.95 8.01 -9.01
C ARG A 263 -4.70 8.39 -9.82
N PRO A 264 -3.86 9.38 -9.42
CA PRO A 264 -2.69 9.74 -10.22
C PRO A 264 -1.56 8.71 -10.10
N PHE A 265 -1.35 8.06 -8.96
CA PHE A 265 -0.20 7.15 -8.76
C PHE A 265 -0.48 5.70 -9.20
N GLY A 266 -1.73 5.25 -9.12
CA GLY A 266 -2.12 3.86 -9.43
C GLY A 266 -1.60 3.35 -10.78
N PRO A 267 -1.89 4.05 -11.90
CA PRO A 267 -1.39 3.63 -13.22
C PRO A 267 0.13 3.58 -13.29
N HIS A 268 0.84 4.57 -12.72
CA HIS A 268 2.31 4.61 -12.75
C HIS A 268 2.94 3.41 -12.01
N ILE A 269 2.41 3.04 -10.84
CA ILE A 269 2.90 1.91 -10.05
C ILE A 269 2.60 0.58 -10.78
N LEU A 270 1.43 0.45 -11.41
CA LEU A 270 1.07 -0.74 -12.18
C LEU A 270 1.97 -0.94 -13.42
N ILE A 271 2.38 0.15 -14.08
CA ILE A 271 3.30 0.12 -15.22
C ILE A 271 4.75 -0.15 -14.77
N MET A 272 5.14 0.28 -13.57
CA MET A 272 6.48 0.02 -13.02
C MET A 272 6.79 -1.47 -12.88
N LYS A 273 5.80 -2.29 -12.49
CA LYS A 273 5.99 -3.74 -12.27
C LYS A 273 6.55 -4.49 -13.49
N PRO A 274 5.95 -4.44 -14.70
CA PRO A 274 6.51 -5.09 -15.88
C PRO A 274 7.85 -4.47 -16.31
N MET A 275 8.03 -3.14 -16.14
CA MET A 275 9.33 -2.51 -16.44
C MET A 275 10.46 -3.06 -15.55
N LEU A 276 10.19 -3.34 -14.26
CA LEU A 276 11.17 -3.98 -13.37
C LEU A 276 11.48 -5.43 -13.77
N GLN A 277 10.55 -6.14 -14.41
CA GLN A 277 10.82 -7.49 -14.92
C GLN A 277 11.79 -7.44 -16.11
N GLU A 278 11.56 -6.53 -17.05
CA GLU A 278 12.50 -6.32 -18.18
C GLU A 278 13.86 -5.81 -17.68
N PHE A 279 13.88 -4.95 -16.66
CA PHE A 279 15.10 -4.51 -15.99
C PHE A 279 15.91 -5.68 -15.43
N SER A 280 15.25 -6.72 -14.89
CA SER A 280 15.96 -7.87 -14.32
C SER A 280 16.74 -8.67 -15.37
N ILE A 281 16.24 -8.75 -16.61
CA ILE A 281 16.96 -9.36 -17.74
C ILE A 281 18.18 -8.53 -18.10
N PHE A 282 18.03 -7.20 -18.10
CA PHE A 282 19.11 -6.28 -18.39
C PHE A 282 20.22 -6.30 -17.32
N LEU A 283 19.88 -6.53 -16.06
CA LEU A 283 20.83 -6.69 -14.96
C LEU A 283 21.82 -7.86 -15.22
N VAL A 284 21.38 -8.92 -15.91
CA VAL A 284 22.27 -10.01 -16.34
C VAL A 284 23.33 -9.51 -17.33
N VAL A 285 22.94 -8.63 -18.26
CA VAL A 285 23.88 -8.03 -19.23
C VAL A 285 24.88 -7.13 -18.52
N ILE A 286 24.43 -6.34 -17.53
CA ILE A 286 25.33 -5.53 -16.69
C ILE A 286 26.37 -6.43 -16.01
N ILE A 287 25.96 -7.53 -15.37
CA ILE A 287 26.87 -8.44 -14.68
C ILE A 287 27.91 -9.03 -15.65
N ILE A 288 27.50 -9.41 -16.87
CA ILE A 288 28.42 -9.96 -17.89
C ILE A 288 29.51 -8.97 -18.28
N VAL A 289 29.23 -7.66 -18.27
CA VAL A 289 30.22 -6.62 -18.58
C VAL A 289 31.03 -6.23 -17.34
N LEU A 290 30.37 -6.17 -16.18
CA LEU A 290 30.94 -5.67 -14.93
C LEU A 290 31.95 -6.66 -14.32
N VAL A 291 31.61 -7.95 -14.23
CA VAL A 291 32.47 -8.96 -13.56
C VAL A 291 33.84 -9.11 -14.23
N PRO A 292 33.95 -9.27 -15.58
CA PRO A 292 35.25 -9.37 -16.23
C PRO A 292 36.10 -8.12 -16.07
N GLN A 293 35.47 -6.94 -16.12
CA GLN A 293 36.16 -5.66 -15.89
C GLN A 293 36.72 -5.59 -14.47
N ALA A 294 35.93 -5.97 -13.47
CA ALA A 294 36.35 -5.96 -12.07
C ALA A 294 37.57 -6.87 -11.83
N ILE A 295 37.53 -8.09 -12.37
CA ILE A 295 38.64 -9.05 -12.26
C ILE A 295 39.89 -8.54 -12.99
N ALA A 296 39.73 -8.01 -14.21
CA ALA A 296 40.84 -7.47 -14.99
C ALA A 296 41.49 -6.29 -14.26
N LEU A 297 40.68 -5.39 -13.70
CA LEU A 297 41.15 -4.23 -12.97
C LEU A 297 41.91 -4.63 -11.70
N GLN A 298 41.34 -5.55 -10.90
CA GLN A 298 41.99 -6.04 -9.70
C GLN A 298 43.37 -6.66 -10.02
N ARG A 299 43.46 -7.47 -11.06
CA ARG A 299 44.71 -8.14 -11.43
C ARG A 299 45.76 -7.21 -12.03
N LEU A 300 45.34 -6.16 -12.73
CA LEU A 300 46.27 -5.19 -13.32
C LEU A 300 46.76 -4.18 -12.28
N SER A 301 45.91 -3.78 -11.35
CA SER A 301 46.25 -2.82 -10.29
C SER A 301 46.97 -3.47 -9.10
N TYR A 302 46.64 -4.72 -8.74
CA TYR A 302 47.23 -5.42 -7.60
C TYR A 302 47.87 -6.75 -8.01
N PRO A 303 49.07 -6.72 -8.63
CA PRO A 303 49.72 -7.93 -9.15
C PRO A 303 50.28 -8.85 -8.05
N TYR A 304 50.49 -8.35 -6.83
CA TYR A 304 51.14 -9.08 -5.75
C TYR A 304 50.18 -9.86 -4.83
N VAL A 305 48.86 -9.65 -4.94
CA VAL A 305 47.85 -10.36 -4.16
C VAL A 305 47.79 -11.85 -4.56
N ARG A 306 48.16 -12.73 -3.61
CA ARG A 306 48.28 -14.18 -3.82
C ARG A 306 47.06 -14.99 -3.42
N GLU A 307 46.34 -14.55 -2.39
CA GLU A 307 45.15 -15.23 -1.88
C GLU A 307 43.91 -14.46 -2.33
N PHE A 308 42.85 -15.20 -2.67
CA PHE A 308 41.58 -14.62 -3.08
C PHE A 308 40.45 -15.28 -2.29
N THR A 309 39.72 -14.48 -1.53
CA THR A 309 38.57 -14.95 -0.76
C THR A 309 37.27 -14.58 -1.48
N ALA A 310 36.24 -15.43 -1.43
CA ALA A 310 34.96 -15.15 -2.05
C ALA A 310 34.30 -13.83 -1.56
N GLY A 311 34.59 -13.42 -0.32
CA GLY A 311 34.14 -12.13 0.23
C GLY A 311 34.80 -10.91 -0.43
N GLU A 312 36.03 -11.04 -0.91
CA GLU A 312 36.75 -9.96 -1.60
C GLU A 312 36.18 -9.69 -2.99
N LEU A 313 35.46 -10.66 -3.58
CA LEU A 313 34.80 -10.47 -4.87
C LEU A 313 33.81 -9.29 -4.83
N LEU A 314 33.07 -9.13 -3.74
CA LEU A 314 32.10 -8.04 -3.60
C LEU A 314 32.80 -6.69 -3.53
N SER A 315 33.90 -6.60 -2.78
CA SER A 315 34.73 -5.39 -2.68
C SER A 315 35.33 -5.00 -4.03
N ILE A 316 35.68 -5.98 -4.87
CA ILE A 316 36.24 -5.73 -6.21
C ILE A 316 35.16 -5.25 -7.19
N LEU A 317 33.91 -5.71 -7.04
CA LEU A 317 32.79 -5.31 -7.90
C LEU A 317 32.25 -3.91 -7.59
N GLU A 318 32.53 -3.39 -6.39
CA GLU A 318 32.07 -2.08 -5.93
C GLU A 318 32.60 -0.94 -6.79
N TYR A 319 33.90 -0.95 -7.11
CA TYR A 319 34.53 0.09 -7.93
C TYR A 319 33.93 0.21 -9.36
N PRO A 320 33.86 -0.85 -10.19
CA PRO A 320 33.20 -0.77 -11.49
C PRO A 320 31.70 -0.52 -11.38
N TYR A 321 31.04 -0.89 -10.27
CA TYR A 321 29.64 -0.54 -10.05
C TYR A 321 29.42 0.98 -9.92
N TYR A 322 30.20 1.68 -9.08
CA TYR A 322 30.08 3.14 -8.95
C TYR A 322 30.43 3.90 -10.25
N ASN A 323 31.34 3.35 -11.05
CA ASN A 323 31.65 3.87 -12.38
C ASN A 323 30.42 3.91 -13.32
N LEU A 324 29.41 3.03 -13.15
CA LEU A 324 28.15 3.10 -13.90
C LEU A 324 27.34 4.36 -13.60
N TYR A 325 27.53 4.95 -12.42
CA TYR A 325 26.83 6.16 -11.97
C TYR A 325 27.66 7.43 -12.17
N GLY A 326 28.86 7.31 -12.76
CA GLY A 326 29.74 8.44 -13.07
C GLY A 326 30.71 8.82 -11.95
N GLU A 327 30.79 8.05 -10.88
CA GLU A 327 31.81 8.20 -9.83
C GLU A 327 33.10 7.48 -10.27
N ILE A 328 33.95 8.22 -10.99
CA ILE A 328 35.21 7.72 -11.51
C ILE A 328 36.35 8.33 -10.68
N GLU A 329 37.03 7.49 -9.90
CA GLU A 329 38.24 7.88 -9.18
C GLU A 329 39.49 7.50 -10.00
N PRO A 330 40.12 8.45 -10.72
CA PRO A 330 41.30 8.15 -11.54
C PRO A 330 42.55 7.86 -10.69
N ASP A 331 42.59 8.36 -9.45
CA ASP A 331 43.77 8.29 -8.59
C ASP A 331 44.07 6.87 -8.11
N GLY A 332 43.02 6.05 -7.89
CA GLY A 332 43.15 4.63 -7.54
C GLY A 332 43.67 3.76 -8.69
N LEU A 333 43.47 4.18 -9.94
CA LEU A 333 43.97 3.50 -11.16
C LEU A 333 45.38 3.96 -11.55
N ALA A 334 45.70 5.21 -11.25
CA ALA A 334 46.98 5.83 -11.57
C ALA A 334 48.13 5.40 -10.64
N GLY A 335 47.86 4.57 -9.62
CA GLY A 335 48.88 4.11 -8.67
C GLY A 335 49.50 5.25 -7.85
N LEU A 336 48.82 6.40 -7.76
CA LEU A 336 49.29 7.61 -7.09
C LEU A 336 48.98 7.56 -5.59
N ASN A 337 49.42 6.51 -4.91
CA ASN A 337 49.50 6.52 -3.45
C ASN A 337 50.94 6.88 -3.07
N GLU A 338 51.19 8.16 -2.78
CA GLU A 338 52.51 8.73 -2.47
C GLU A 338 53.24 8.05 -1.30
N ASN A 339 52.55 7.20 -0.52
CA ASN A 339 53.05 6.58 0.71
C ASN A 339 53.10 5.03 0.68
N CYS A 340 52.97 4.38 -0.48
CA CYS A 340 52.85 2.92 -0.59
C CYS A 340 54.05 2.31 -1.35
N ASP A 341 54.81 1.41 -0.70
CA ASP A 341 55.90 0.68 -1.36
C ASP A 341 55.32 -0.38 -2.31
N PRO A 342 55.64 -0.37 -3.63
CA PRO A 342 55.07 -1.27 -4.62
C PRO A 342 55.32 -2.76 -4.37
N THR A 343 56.18 -3.12 -3.41
CA THR A 343 56.47 -4.51 -3.02
C THR A 343 55.54 -5.06 -1.94
N VAL A 344 54.69 -4.23 -1.34
CA VAL A 344 53.71 -4.62 -0.33
C VAL A 344 52.43 -5.10 -1.03
N ASP A 345 51.83 -6.20 -0.54
CA ASP A 345 50.72 -6.92 -1.18
C ASP A 345 49.46 -6.08 -1.50
N ASN A 346 49.35 -4.84 -1.00
CA ASN A 346 48.15 -3.99 -1.13
C ASN A 346 48.40 -2.63 -1.82
N CYS A 347 49.54 -2.42 -2.49
CA CYS A 347 49.80 -1.15 -3.18
C CYS A 347 49.37 -1.20 -4.65
N PRO A 348 48.58 -0.22 -5.14
CA PRO A 348 48.18 -0.18 -6.54
C PRO A 348 49.37 0.19 -7.44
N VAL A 349 49.58 -0.59 -8.50
CA VAL A 349 50.60 -0.35 -9.51
C VAL A 349 49.95 0.26 -10.75
N SER A 350 50.48 1.38 -11.24
CA SER A 350 50.02 1.99 -12.49
C SER A 350 50.28 1.06 -13.68
N ASN A 351 49.21 0.61 -14.34
CA ASN A 351 49.28 -0.16 -15.57
C ASN A 351 48.49 0.54 -16.70
N PRO A 352 49.11 0.88 -17.84
CA PRO A 352 48.42 1.56 -18.93
C PRO A 352 47.26 0.74 -19.52
N ILE A 353 47.30 -0.59 -19.42
CA ILE A 353 46.23 -1.47 -19.88
C ILE A 353 44.96 -1.29 -19.03
N ALA A 354 45.11 -1.04 -17.72
CA ALA A 354 43.98 -0.78 -16.84
C ALA A 354 43.20 0.47 -17.27
N ASN A 355 43.93 1.54 -17.62
CA ASN A 355 43.33 2.78 -18.13
C ASN A 355 42.60 2.56 -19.46
N VAL A 356 43.17 1.79 -20.38
CA VAL A 356 42.51 1.46 -21.66
C VAL A 356 41.23 0.64 -21.44
N LEU A 357 41.28 -0.37 -20.56
CA LEU A 357 40.11 -1.17 -20.21
C LEU A 357 39.03 -0.34 -19.53
N GLN A 358 39.40 0.60 -18.67
CA GLN A 358 38.44 1.53 -18.03
C GLN A 358 37.72 2.41 -19.06
N VAL A 359 38.44 2.96 -20.05
CA VAL A 359 37.83 3.77 -21.11
C VAL A 359 36.88 2.92 -21.97
N LEU A 360 37.30 1.71 -22.36
CA LEU A 360 36.44 0.79 -23.10
C LEU A 360 35.19 0.40 -22.30
N TYR A 361 35.35 0.13 -21.01
CA TYR A 361 34.25 -0.18 -20.11
C TYR A 361 33.24 0.96 -20.06
N LEU A 362 33.68 2.21 -19.85
CA LEU A 362 32.78 3.36 -19.81
C LEU A 362 32.05 3.55 -21.16
N PHE A 363 32.71 3.28 -22.29
CA PHE A 363 32.07 3.31 -23.60
C PHE A 363 30.97 2.23 -23.72
N PHE A 364 31.26 0.98 -23.38
CA PHE A 364 30.26 -0.09 -23.43
C PHE A 364 29.14 0.09 -22.40
N ALA A 365 29.46 0.53 -21.19
CA ALA A 365 28.50 0.60 -20.10
C ALA A 365 27.63 1.86 -20.17
N LEU A 366 28.24 3.05 -20.33
CA LEU A 366 27.49 4.32 -20.33
C LEU A 366 26.92 4.66 -21.71
N VAL A 367 27.68 4.40 -22.80
CA VAL A 367 27.25 4.80 -24.14
C VAL A 367 26.42 3.72 -24.84
N LEU A 368 26.70 2.44 -24.63
CA LEU A 368 25.91 1.38 -25.26
C LEU A 368 24.81 0.90 -24.31
N LEU A 369 25.17 0.45 -23.12
CA LEU A 369 24.26 -0.29 -22.24
C LEU A 369 23.16 0.61 -21.67
N ILE A 370 23.47 1.77 -21.07
CA ILE A 370 22.43 2.71 -20.60
C ILE A 370 21.53 3.19 -21.76
N ASN A 371 22.08 3.48 -22.93
CA ASN A 371 21.28 3.91 -24.08
C ASN A 371 20.38 2.79 -24.62
N LEU A 372 20.83 1.54 -24.57
CA LEU A 372 20.01 0.38 -24.89
C LEU A 372 18.89 0.19 -23.86
N LEU A 373 19.16 0.44 -22.58
CA LEU A 373 18.13 0.40 -21.53
C LEU A 373 17.00 1.40 -21.81
N ILE A 374 17.36 2.63 -22.18
CA ILE A 374 16.40 3.66 -22.56
C ILE A 374 15.60 3.23 -23.81
N ALA A 375 16.26 2.60 -24.79
CA ALA A 375 15.60 2.12 -26.01
C ALA A 375 14.64 0.96 -25.77
N VAL A 376 14.91 0.09 -24.80
CA VAL A 376 14.04 -1.05 -24.43
C VAL A 376 12.82 -0.59 -23.64
N PHE A 377 12.96 0.44 -22.80
CA PHE A 377 11.84 0.99 -22.03
C PHE A 377 10.95 1.98 -22.79
N ARG A 378 11.36 2.37 -24.01
CA ARG A 378 10.55 3.19 -24.92
C ARG A 378 9.63 2.31 -25.75
#